data_AF-A0A1N6JE35-F1
#
_entry.id   AF-A0A1N6JE35-F1
#
_cell.length_a   1.000
_cell.length_b   1.000
_cell.length_c   1.000
_cell.angle_alpha   90.00
_cell.angle_beta   90.00
_cell.angle_gamma   90.00
#
_symmetry.space_group_name_H-M   'P 1'
#
loop_
_entity.id
_entity.type
_entity.pdbx_description
1 polymer ?
#
loop_
_entity_poly.entity_id
_entity_poly.type
_entity_poly.pdbx_seq_one_letter_code
_entity_poly.pdbx_strand_id
1 'polypeptide(L)'
;MEVPTQTSDLQAQLLTWRGEVDEVRNNIRSMRSRLEEIVPLQANPERMAGIEHFQNQFIRQLEVADEMCHDLKQSAKSMGNNNPAFIHQDRPIEDFNTMQDRMQVFHKLHNELKGEFHQFESFK
;
A
#
# COMPACT_ATOMS: atom_id res chain seq x y z
N MET A 1 11.74 31.29 -19.00
CA MET A 1 11.58 30.72 -17.64
C MET A 1 10.30 29.90 -17.66
N GLU A 2 10.38 28.61 -17.95
CA GLU A 2 9.22 27.71 -18.07
C GLU A 2 9.46 26.49 -17.17
N VAL A 3 9.20 26.64 -15.87
CA VAL A 3 9.32 25.56 -14.87
C VAL A 3 8.16 25.49 -13.84
N PRO A 4 7.08 26.32 -13.82
CA PRO A 4 6.03 26.12 -12.80
C PRO A 4 5.19 24.84 -12.97
N THR A 5 4.99 24.37 -14.21
CA THR A 5 3.96 23.36 -14.52
C THR A 5 4.36 21.96 -14.04
N GLN A 6 5.60 21.53 -14.31
CA GLN A 6 6.08 20.18 -13.95
C GLN A 6 6.06 19.90 -12.44
N THR A 7 6.47 20.86 -11.61
CA THR A 7 6.53 20.68 -10.16
C THR A 7 5.13 20.63 -9.53
N SER A 8 4.17 21.39 -10.08
CA SER A 8 2.77 21.34 -9.66
C SER A 8 2.12 19.99 -9.98
N ASP A 9 2.39 19.46 -11.18
CA ASP A 9 1.85 18.16 -11.63
C ASP A 9 2.39 17.01 -10.78
N LEU A 10 3.68 17.04 -10.42
CA LEU A 10 4.30 16.06 -9.53
C LEU A 10 3.74 16.13 -8.11
N GLN A 11 3.49 17.33 -7.56
CA GLN A 11 2.88 17.48 -6.24
C GLN A 11 1.44 16.95 -6.22
N ALA A 12 0.67 17.22 -7.28
CA ALA A 12 -0.68 16.66 -7.43
C ALA A 12 -0.63 15.12 -7.50
N GLN A 13 0.32 14.55 -8.22
CA GLN A 13 0.48 13.09 -8.31
C GLN A 13 0.82 12.46 -6.95
N LEU A 14 1.73 13.04 -6.17
CA LEU A 14 2.07 12.55 -4.83
C LEU A 14 0.86 12.60 -3.88
N LEU A 15 0.03 13.64 -3.98
CA LEU A 15 -1.22 13.75 -3.22
C LEU A 15 -2.22 12.66 -3.61
N THR A 16 -2.36 12.38 -4.92
CA THR A 16 -3.20 11.29 -5.43
C THR A 16 -2.72 9.94 -4.89
N TRP A 17 -1.43 9.62 -5.04
CA TRP A 17 -0.86 8.37 -4.53
C TRP A 17 -1.03 8.21 -3.02
N ARG A 18 -0.95 9.30 -2.25
CA ARG A 18 -1.23 9.25 -0.82
C ARG A 18 -2.68 8.85 -0.54
N GLY A 19 -3.64 9.41 -1.28
CA GLY A 19 -5.05 9.03 -1.18
C GLY A 19 -5.28 7.56 -1.53
N GLU A 20 -4.61 7.08 -2.58
CA GLU A 20 -4.66 5.67 -3.00
C GLU A 20 -4.10 4.72 -1.92
N VAL A 21 -2.96 5.04 -1.32
CA VAL A 21 -2.38 4.25 -0.22
C VAL A 21 -3.33 4.21 0.99
N ASP A 22 -3.96 5.34 1.33
CA ASP A 22 -4.96 5.40 2.39
C ASP A 22 -6.21 4.56 2.07
N GLU A 23 -6.66 4.54 0.81
CA GLU A 23 -7.76 3.68 0.35
C GLU A 23 -7.41 2.19 0.51
N VAL A 24 -6.24 1.78 0.05
CA VAL A 24 -5.76 0.40 0.21
C VAL A 24 -5.70 0.00 1.69
N ARG A 25 -5.17 0.88 2.55
CA ARG A 25 -5.12 0.64 4.00
C ARG A 25 -6.51 0.43 4.60
N ASN A 26 -7.48 1.25 4.21
CA ASN A 26 -8.87 1.11 4.67
C ASN A 26 -9.51 -0.19 4.15
N ASN A 27 -9.21 -0.57 2.90
CA ASN A 27 -9.69 -1.80 2.30
C ASN A 27 -9.16 -3.03 3.05
N ILE A 28 -7.86 -3.09 3.34
CA ILE A 28 -7.25 -4.18 4.12
C ILE A 28 -7.84 -4.26 5.52
N ARG A 29 -8.07 -3.13 6.19
CA ARG A 29 -8.73 -3.11 7.51
C ARG A 29 -10.14 -3.68 7.44
N SER A 30 -10.91 -3.34 6.40
CA SER A 30 -12.25 -3.90 6.21
C SER A 30 -12.21 -5.41 5.96
N MET A 31 -11.29 -5.89 5.12
CA MET A 31 -11.11 -7.33 4.87
C MET A 31 -10.71 -8.08 6.14
N ARG A 32 -9.84 -7.48 6.96
CA ARG A 32 -9.47 -8.03 8.27
C ARG A 32 -10.67 -8.17 9.20
N SER A 33 -11.52 -7.15 9.30
CA SER A 33 -12.74 -7.23 10.14
C SER A 33 -13.66 -8.35 9.66
N ARG A 34 -13.83 -8.54 8.34
CA ARG A 34 -14.60 -9.67 7.80
C ARG A 34 -13.97 -11.01 8.11
N LEU A 35 -12.64 -11.11 8.01
CA LEU A 35 -11.91 -12.32 8.36
C LEU A 35 -12.14 -12.68 9.85
N GLU A 36 -12.11 -11.71 10.75
CA GLU A 36 -12.40 -11.87 12.18
C GLU A 36 -13.83 -12.39 12.44
N GLU A 37 -14.82 -11.97 11.65
CA GLU A 37 -16.20 -12.50 11.72
C GLU A 37 -16.31 -13.96 11.25
N ILE A 38 -15.45 -14.40 10.34
CA ILE A 38 -15.46 -15.77 9.81
C ILE A 38 -14.78 -16.75 10.78
N VAL A 39 -13.72 -16.32 11.50
CA VAL A 39 -12.94 -17.18 12.42
C VAL A 39 -13.79 -18.01 13.39
N PRO A 40 -14.75 -17.45 14.17
CA PRO A 40 -15.49 -18.23 15.16
C PRO A 40 -16.40 -19.30 14.57
N LEU A 41 -16.66 -19.27 13.26
CA LEU A 41 -17.52 -20.22 12.55
C LEU A 41 -16.74 -21.43 12.01
N GLN A 42 -15.41 -21.46 12.14
CA GLN A 42 -14.56 -22.46 11.50
C GLN A 42 -13.91 -23.41 12.50
N ALA A 43 -14.23 -24.70 12.36
CA ALA A 43 -13.55 -25.80 13.07
C ALA A 43 -12.67 -26.66 12.14
N ASN A 44 -12.62 -26.35 10.84
CA ASN A 44 -11.83 -27.09 9.86
C ASN A 44 -10.36 -26.58 9.88
N PRO A 45 -9.37 -27.46 10.16
CA PRO A 45 -7.95 -27.11 10.15
C PRO A 45 -7.46 -26.46 8.84
N GLU A 46 -7.97 -26.88 7.69
CA GLU A 46 -7.58 -26.30 6.39
C GLU A 46 -8.02 -24.84 6.26
N ARG A 47 -9.20 -24.51 6.80
CA ARG A 47 -9.70 -23.12 6.81
C ARG A 47 -8.98 -22.26 7.83
N MET A 48 -8.52 -22.84 8.93
CA MET A 48 -7.65 -22.13 9.89
C MET A 48 -6.31 -21.74 9.27
N ALA A 49 -5.69 -22.62 8.47
CA ALA A 49 -4.47 -22.31 7.74
C ALA A 49 -4.68 -21.16 6.74
N GLY A 50 -5.83 -21.15 6.03
CA GLY A 50 -6.23 -20.04 5.17
C GLY A 50 -6.40 -18.71 5.93
N ILE A 51 -7.03 -18.75 7.11
CA ILE A 51 -7.18 -17.57 7.98
C ILE A 51 -5.82 -17.00 8.38
N GLU A 52 -4.89 -17.84 8.85
CA GLU A 52 -3.54 -17.41 9.24
C GLU A 52 -2.78 -16.81 8.04
N HIS A 53 -2.91 -17.43 6.86
CA HIS A 53 -2.31 -16.92 5.63
C HIS A 53 -2.76 -15.48 5.33
N PHE A 54 -4.08 -15.21 5.35
CA PHE A 54 -4.61 -13.88 5.10
C PHE A 54 -4.26 -12.88 6.21
N GLN A 55 -4.27 -13.30 7.48
CA GLN A 55 -3.82 -12.44 8.59
C GLN A 55 -2.39 -11.95 8.38
N ASN A 56 -1.48 -12.87 8.03
CA ASN A 56 -0.09 -12.53 7.75
C ASN A 56 0.04 -11.61 6.53
N GLN A 57 -0.66 -11.90 5.43
CA GLN A 57 -0.64 -11.03 4.25
C GLN A 57 -1.20 -9.63 4.54
N PHE A 58 -2.26 -9.50 5.33
CA PHE A 58 -2.83 -8.21 5.73
C PHE A 58 -1.84 -7.40 6.56
N ILE A 59 -1.14 -8.02 7.50
CA ILE A 59 -0.09 -7.35 8.28
C ILE A 59 1.00 -6.83 7.35
N ARG A 60 1.52 -7.67 6.44
CA ARG A 60 2.59 -7.27 5.51
C ARG A 60 2.16 -6.14 4.57
N GLN A 61 0.93 -6.18 4.05
CA GLN A 61 0.44 -5.10 3.19
C GLN A 61 0.22 -3.78 3.95
N LEU A 62 -0.17 -3.83 5.22
CA LEU A 62 -0.26 -2.63 6.06
C LEU A 62 1.13 -2.04 6.35
N GLU A 63 2.13 -2.87 6.62
CA GLU A 63 3.53 -2.43 6.78
C GLU A 63 4.03 -1.72 5.52
N VAL A 64 3.81 -2.33 4.35
CA VAL A 64 4.18 -1.73 3.06
C VAL A 64 3.42 -0.43 2.79
N ALA A 65 2.13 -0.35 3.14
CA ALA A 65 1.35 0.88 3.00
C ALA A 65 1.89 2.01 3.89
N ASP A 66 2.31 1.70 5.11
CA ASP A 66 2.90 2.67 6.02
C ASP A 66 4.29 3.15 5.52
N GLU A 67 5.12 2.25 4.98
CA GLU A 67 6.38 2.59 4.29
C GLU A 67 6.12 3.52 3.08
N MET A 68 5.17 3.16 2.21
CA MET A 68 4.80 3.98 1.05
C MET A 68 4.31 5.38 1.47
N CYS A 69 3.49 5.47 2.53
CA CYS A 69 3.08 6.75 3.10
C CYS A 69 4.26 7.60 3.57
N HIS A 70 5.24 6.98 4.23
CA HIS A 70 6.44 7.65 4.69
C HIS A 70 7.25 8.22 3.51
N ASP A 71 7.47 7.38 2.51
CA ASP A 71 8.23 7.68 1.31
C ASP A 71 7.61 8.79 0.46
N LEU A 72 6.28 8.78 0.29
CA LEU A 72 5.53 9.84 -0.38
C LEU A 72 5.66 11.17 0.37
N LYS A 73 5.57 11.14 1.71
CA LYS A 73 5.72 12.32 2.56
C LYS A 73 7.14 12.89 2.49
N GLN A 74 8.14 12.03 2.39
CA GLN A 74 9.53 12.45 2.24
C GLN A 74 9.77 13.08 0.86
N SER A 75 9.26 12.45 -0.21
CA SER A 75 9.34 12.94 -1.58
C SER A 75 8.67 14.32 -1.74
N ALA A 76 7.53 14.52 -1.09
CA ALA A 76 6.85 15.83 -1.09
C ALA A 76 7.69 16.92 -0.39
N LYS A 77 8.40 16.57 0.69
CA LYS A 77 9.27 17.51 1.42
C LYS A 77 10.55 17.86 0.67
N SER A 78 11.19 16.90 -0.01
CA SER A 78 12.41 17.17 -0.78
C SER A 78 12.15 18.13 -1.93
N MET A 79 11.00 17.99 -2.61
CA MET A 79 10.59 18.90 -3.68
C MET A 79 10.34 20.35 -3.21
N GLY A 80 9.93 20.56 -1.96
CA GLY A 80 9.67 21.91 -1.43
C GLY A 80 10.92 22.68 -0.98
N ASN A 81 11.99 21.98 -0.62
CA ASN A 81 13.14 22.58 0.07
C ASN A 81 14.46 22.60 -0.73
N ASN A 82 14.50 22.15 -1.99
CA ASN A 82 15.75 21.98 -2.77
C ASN A 82 16.84 21.21 -1.98
N ASN A 83 16.42 20.38 -1.02
CA ASN A 83 17.31 19.69 -0.10
C ASN A 83 17.46 18.25 -0.56
N PRO A 84 18.67 17.68 -0.60
CA PRO A 84 18.86 16.29 -1.00
C PRO A 84 18.04 15.41 -0.07
N ALA A 85 17.15 14.61 -0.65
CA ALA A 85 16.28 13.71 0.08
C ALA A 85 17.12 12.90 1.08
N PHE A 86 16.74 12.91 2.36
CA PHE A 86 17.40 12.09 3.38
C PHE A 86 17.23 10.62 3.01
N ILE A 87 18.26 10.06 2.38
CA ILE A 87 18.29 8.70 1.86
C ILE A 87 17.87 7.72 2.98
N HIS A 88 16.79 6.97 2.79
CA HIS A 88 16.61 5.71 3.51
C HIS A 88 17.85 4.87 3.22
N GLN A 89 18.65 4.56 4.25
CA GLN A 89 19.97 3.89 4.10
C GLN A 89 19.89 2.57 3.30
N ASP A 90 18.71 1.94 3.26
CA ASP A 90 18.52 0.66 2.56
C ASP A 90 17.88 0.77 1.17
N ARG A 91 17.22 1.89 0.82
CA ARG A 91 16.63 2.14 -0.51
C ARG A 91 16.57 3.63 -0.85
N PRO A 92 17.52 4.15 -1.64
CA PRO A 92 17.40 5.48 -2.21
C PRO A 92 16.18 5.52 -3.15
N ILE A 93 15.15 6.29 -2.80
CA ILE A 93 14.13 6.70 -3.76
C ILE A 93 14.74 7.87 -4.51
N GLU A 94 15.61 7.53 -5.47
CA GLU A 94 16.40 8.52 -6.21
C GLU A 94 15.55 9.27 -7.24
N ASP A 95 14.42 8.70 -7.69
CA ASP A 95 13.58 9.33 -8.71
C ASP A 95 12.07 9.00 -8.64
N PHE A 96 11.29 9.84 -9.31
CA PHE A 96 9.83 9.69 -9.44
C PHE A 96 9.43 8.37 -10.14
N ASN A 97 10.25 7.89 -11.08
CA ASN A 97 10.00 6.63 -11.80
C ASN A 97 10.03 5.44 -10.84
N THR A 98 11.00 5.38 -9.94
CA THR A 98 11.06 4.33 -8.91
C THR A 98 9.83 4.36 -8.01
N MET A 99 9.33 5.55 -7.64
CA MET A 99 8.08 5.66 -6.87
C MET A 99 6.87 5.16 -7.66
N GLN A 100 6.81 5.49 -8.96
CA GLN A 100 5.74 5.06 -9.85
C GLN A 100 5.70 3.53 -9.98
N ASP A 101 6.85 2.89 -10.20
CA ASP A 101 6.96 1.43 -10.29
C ASP A 101 6.54 0.76 -8.97
N ARG A 102 6.95 1.34 -7.84
CA ARG A 102 6.54 0.87 -6.51
C ARG A 102 5.03 0.99 -6.30
N MET A 103 4.41 2.10 -6.71
CA MET A 103 2.94 2.25 -6.65
C MET A 103 2.23 1.24 -7.54
N GLN A 104 2.75 0.96 -8.74
CA GLN A 104 2.18 -0.07 -9.62
C GLN A 104 2.22 -1.45 -8.99
N VAL A 105 3.36 -1.84 -8.41
CA VAL A 105 3.52 -3.12 -7.72
C VAL A 105 2.60 -3.19 -6.49
N PHE A 106 2.54 -2.11 -5.71
CA PHE A 106 1.66 -2.02 -4.54
C PHE A 106 0.19 -2.25 -4.91
N HIS A 107 -0.30 -1.55 -5.95
CA HIS A 107 -1.66 -1.74 -6.47
C HIS A 107 -1.91 -3.15 -6.99
N LYS A 108 -0.95 -3.71 -7.73
CA LYS A 108 -1.07 -5.07 -8.24
C LYS A 108 -1.23 -6.07 -7.09
N LEU A 109 -0.35 -6.02 -6.09
CA LEU A 109 -0.39 -6.93 -4.95
C LEU A 109 -1.66 -6.78 -4.13
N HIS A 110 -2.16 -5.55 -3.95
CA HIS A 110 -3.44 -5.32 -3.28
C HIS A 110 -4.62 -5.94 -4.05
N ASN A 111 -4.66 -5.75 -5.37
CA ASN A 111 -5.72 -6.31 -6.20
C ASN A 111 -5.70 -7.84 -6.23
N GLU A 112 -4.51 -8.45 -6.30
CA GLU A 112 -4.34 -9.91 -6.21
C GLU A 112 -4.85 -10.43 -4.85
N LEU A 113 -4.39 -9.84 -3.76
CA LEU A 113 -4.82 -10.18 -2.40
C LEU A 113 -6.34 -10.04 -2.21
N LYS A 114 -6.93 -8.98 -2.74
CA LYS A 114 -8.38 -8.74 -2.70
C LYS A 114 -9.15 -9.83 -3.47
N GLY A 115 -8.64 -10.24 -4.62
CA GLY A 115 -9.21 -11.33 -5.42
C GLY A 115 -9.16 -12.66 -4.68
N GLU A 116 -7.99 -13.01 -4.14
CA GLU A 116 -7.77 -14.24 -3.37
C GLU A 116 -8.69 -14.31 -2.14
N PHE A 117 -8.80 -13.21 -1.39
CA PHE A 117 -9.66 -13.13 -0.22
C PHE A 117 -11.15 -13.27 -0.60
N HIS A 118 -11.60 -12.63 -1.68
CA HIS A 118 -12.99 -12.76 -2.11
C HIS A 118 -13.35 -14.19 -2.53
N GLN A 119 -12.40 -14.89 -3.17
CA GLN A 119 -12.56 -16.31 -3.49
C GLN A 119 -12.63 -17.17 -2.22
N PHE A 120 -11.79 -16.87 -1.22
CA PHE A 120 -11.82 -17.53 0.07
C PHE A 120 -13.15 -17.31 0.83
N GLU A 121 -13.69 -16.10 0.84
CA GLU A 121 -14.99 -15.80 1.45
C GLU A 121 -16.15 -16.54 0.74
N SER A 122 -16.04 -16.71 -0.57
CA SER A 122 -17.08 -17.36 -1.40
C SER A 122 -17.09 -18.88 -1.25
N PHE A 123 -15.96 -19.48 -0.83
CA PHE A 123 -15.85 -20.92 -0.60
C PHE A 123 -16.47 -21.26 0.77
N LYS A 124 -17.75 -21.63 0.77
CA LYS A 124 -18.51 -22.02 1.97
C LYS A 124 -18.15 -23.42 2.45
#